data_AF-A0A6I1JZY5-F1
#
_entry.id   AF-A0A6I1JZY5-F1
#
_cell.length_a   1.000
_cell.length_b   1.000
_cell.length_c   1.000
_cell.angle_alpha   90.00
_cell.angle_beta   90.00
_cell.angle_gamma   90.00
#
_symmetry.space_group_name_H-M   'P 1'
#
loop_
_entity.id
_entity.type
_entity.pdbx_description
1 polymer ?
#
loop_
_entity_poly.entity_id
_entity_poly.type
_entity_poly.pdbx_seq_one_letter_code
_entity_poly.pdbx_strand_id
1 'polypeptide(L)' 'MEFDIKKPVFVGDTVHVECEVIEARRSKSRPNRGLVRTECNIVNQDGVVVITYKPLRMVKCRSDATAA' A
#
# COMPACT_ATOMS: atom_id res chain seq x y z
N MET A 1 -9.50 8.46 2.92
CA MET A 1 -8.65 7.71 1.98
C MET A 1 -8.42 8.68 0.84
N GLU A 2 -7.19 9.18 0.72
CA GLU A 2 -6.84 10.17 -0.29
C GLU A 2 -6.23 9.41 -1.48
N PHE A 3 -6.83 9.62 -2.65
CA PHE A 3 -6.39 9.08 -3.92
C PHE A 3 -6.22 10.28 -4.84
N ASP A 4 -4.97 10.68 -5.03
CA ASP A 4 -4.59 11.89 -5.75
C ASP A 4 -4.06 11.51 -7.13
N ILE A 5 -4.72 12.00 -8.18
CA ILE A 5 -4.30 11.84 -9.56
C ILE A 5 -3.53 13.11 -9.94
N LYS A 6 -2.20 13.00 -9.99
CA LYS A 6 -1.32 14.14 -10.26
C LYS A 6 -1.21 14.44 -11.75
N LYS A 7 -1.18 13.39 -12.59
CA LYS A 7 -1.03 13.50 -14.05
C LYS A 7 -1.71 12.31 -14.77
N PRO A 8 -2.16 12.49 -16.01
CA PRO A 8 -2.65 11.38 -16.81
C PRO A 8 -1.53 10.41 -17.19
N VAL A 9 -1.93 9.19 -17.52
CA VAL A 9 -1.11 8.20 -18.24
C VAL A 9 -1.74 7.94 -19.61
N PHE A 10 -0.92 7.57 -20.59
CA PHE A 10 -1.36 7.33 -21.95
C PHE A 10 -1.00 5.92 -22.42
N VAL A 11 -1.60 5.49 -23.52
CA VAL A 11 -1.26 4.22 -24.18
C VAL A 11 0.22 4.23 -24.54
N GLY A 12 0.94 3.19 -24.11
CA GLY A 12 2.38 3.05 -24.32
C GLY A 12 3.24 3.43 -23.10
N ASP A 13 2.67 4.10 -22.10
CA ASP A 13 3.39 4.36 -20.85
C ASP A 13 3.71 3.05 -20.11
N THR A 14 4.89 3.01 -19.50
CA THR A 14 5.28 1.93 -18.60
C THR A 14 5.21 2.45 -17.17
N VAL A 15 4.44 1.80 -16.31
CA VAL A 15 4.27 2.21 -14.92
C VAL A 15 4.76 1.14 -13.95
N HIS A 16 5.28 1.58 -12.81
CA HIS A 16 5.55 0.74 -11.66
C HIS A 16 5.04 1.41 -10.38
N VAL A 17 5.05 0.67 -9.28
CA VAL A 17 4.60 1.17 -7.96
C VAL A 17 5.75 1.10 -6.97
N GLU A 18 6.06 2.25 -6.38
CA GLU A 18 6.88 2.36 -5.18
C GLU A 18 5.94 2.31 -3.97
N CYS A 19 6.14 1.32 -3.10
CA CYS A 19 5.25 1.05 -1.98
C CYS A 19 6.04 1.09 -0.67
N GLU A 20 5.72 2.05 0.19
CA GLU A 20 6.33 2.18 1.52
C GLU A 20 5.31 1.85 2.61
N VAL A 21 5.70 1.05 3.59
CA VAL A 21 4.88 0.79 4.78
C VAL A 21 5.06 1.93 5.77
N ILE A 22 4.01 2.73 5.96
CA ILE A 22 4.04 3.93 6.83
C ILE A 22 3.35 3.72 8.19
N GLU A 23 2.57 2.64 8.34
CA GLU A 23 1.95 2.25 9.61
C GLU A 23 1.76 0.73 9.62
N ALA A 24 2.11 0.05 10.72
CA ALA A 24 1.77 -1.36 10.92
C ALA A 24 1.37 -1.60 12.38
N ARG A 25 0.15 -2.11 12.60
CA ARG A 25 -0.35 -2.40 13.95
C ARG A 25 -1.29 -3.60 13.97
N ARG A 26 -1.43 -4.23 15.13
CA ARG A 26 -2.42 -5.32 15.32
C ARG A 26 -3.85 -4.77 15.32
N SER A 27 -4.79 -5.57 14.80
CA SER A 27 -6.22 -5.27 14.92
C SER A 27 -6.69 -5.58 16.34
N LYS A 28 -7.40 -4.62 16.97
CA LYS A 28 -7.97 -4.80 18.31
C LYS A 28 -9.09 -5.84 18.34
N SER A 29 -9.92 -5.89 17.29
CA SER A 29 -11.08 -6.78 17.22
C SER A 29 -10.77 -8.14 16.56
N ARG A 30 -9.66 -8.25 15.81
CA ARG A 30 -9.27 -9.47 15.09
C ARG A 30 -7.79 -9.76 15.34
N PRO A 31 -7.41 -10.38 16.48
CA PRO A 31 -6.01 -10.51 16.90
C PRO A 31 -5.09 -11.24 15.90
N ASN A 32 -5.65 -12.12 15.07
CA ASN A 32 -4.94 -12.81 14.00
C ASN A 32 -4.70 -11.96 12.74
N ARG A 33 -5.07 -10.67 12.76
CA ARG A 33 -4.91 -9.72 11.66
C ARG A 33 -4.14 -8.48 12.09
N GLY A 34 -3.40 -7.92 11.15
CA GLY A 34 -2.76 -6.61 11.24
C GLY A 34 -3.45 -5.63 10.31
N LEU A 35 -3.38 -4.35 10.66
CA LEU A 35 -3.71 -3.24 9.80
C LEU A 35 -2.40 -2.60 9.36
N VAL A 36 -2.17 -2.57 8.05
CA VAL A 36 -0.95 -2.05 7.43
C VAL A 36 -1.35 -0.93 6.49
N ARG A 37 -0.83 0.27 6.74
CA ARG A 37 -0.97 1.41 5.84
C ARG A 37 0.27 1.51 4.98
N THR A 38 0.05 1.65 3.69
CA THR A 38 1.14 1.93 2.75
C THR A 38 0.95 3.31 2.13
N GLU A 39 2.03 3.97 1.78
CA GLU A 39 2.03 5.03 0.76
C GLU A 39 2.44 4.39 -0.56
N CYS A 40 1.59 4.51 -1.57
CA CYS A 40 1.84 3.97 -2.90
C CYS A 40 1.98 5.12 -3.88
N ASN A 41 3.16 5.25 -4.48
CA ASN A 41 3.42 6.15 -5.58
C ASN A 41 3.48 5.34 -6.88
N ILE A 42 2.60 5.68 -7.82
CA ILE A 42 2.62 5.10 -9.16
C ILE A 42 3.49 6.03 -10.00
N VAL A 43 4.55 5.48 -10.59
CA VAL A 43 5.60 6.22 -11.29
C VAL A 43 5.67 5.72 -12.73
N ASN A 44 5.73 6.65 -13.68
CA ASN A 44 5.89 6.32 -15.10
C ASN A 44 7.37 6.13 -15.50
N GLN A 45 7.64 5.85 -16.77
CA GLN A 45 8.98 5.64 -17.32
C GLN A 45 9.93 6.85 -17.17
N ASP A 46 9.38 8.06 -17.04
CA ASP A 46 10.15 9.30 -16.92
C ASP A 46 10.45 9.65 -15.45
N GLY A 47 10.12 8.75 -14.50
CA GLY A 47 10.29 8.98 -13.06
C GLY A 47 9.24 9.93 -12.48
N VAL A 48 8.15 10.19 -13.19
CA VAL A 48 7.09 11.12 -12.74
C VAL A 48 6.03 10.36 -11.96
N VAL A 49 5.73 10.84 -10.74
CA VAL A 49 4.61 10.34 -9.94
C VAL A 49 3.29 10.79 -10.58
N VAL A 50 2.53 9.83 -11.10
CA VAL A 50 1.23 10.08 -11.75
C VAL A 50 0.05 9.95 -10.79
N ILE A 51 0.16 9.07 -9.78
CA ILE A 51 -0.86 8.86 -8.76
C ILE A 51 -0.17 8.62 -7.41
N THR A 52 -0.72 9.21 -6.35
CA THR A 52 -0.34 8.90 -4.96
C THR A 52 -1.58 8.50 -4.17
N TYR A 53 -1.50 7.43 -3.39
CA TYR A 53 -2.60 7.04 -2.50
C TYR A 53 -2.13 6.28 -1.25
N LYS A 54 -2.93 6.37 -0.17
CA LYS A 54 -2.60 5.82 1.15
C LYS A 54 -3.62 4.78 1.64
N PRO A 55 -3.60 3.56 1.09
CA PRO A 55 -4.55 2.51 1.47
C PRO A 55 -4.21 1.91 2.85
N LEU A 56 -5.25 1.63 3.63
CA LEU A 56 -5.16 0.79 4.83
C LEU A 56 -5.64 -0.61 4.49
N ARG A 57 -4.76 -1.61 4.60
CA ARG A 57 -5.06 -3.00 4.28
C ARG A 57 -5.08 -3.87 5.53
N MET A 58 -6.00 -4.82 5.59
CA MET A 58 -6.02 -5.85 6.63
C MET A 58 -5.22 -7.07 6.16
N VAL A 59 -4.14 -7.40 6.85
CA VAL A 59 -3.20 -8.45 6.48
C VAL A 59 -3.30 -9.60 7.47
N LYS A 60 -3.21 -10.85 7.00
CA LYS A 60 -3.11 -12.02 7.88
C LYS A 60 -1.77 -11.94 8.61
N CYS A 61 -1.79 -11.90 9.94
CA CYS A 61 -0.56 -12.04 10.70
C CYS A 61 -0.16 -13.51 10.74
N ARG A 62 1.15 -13.76 10.84
CA ARG A 62 1.63 -15.06 11.32
C ARG A 62 0.96 -15.31 12.68
N SER A 63 0.35 -16.47 12.86
CA SER A 63 0.01 -16.93 14.21
C SER A 63 1.30 -16.93 15.02
N ASP A 64 1.25 -16.57 16.30
CA ASP A 64 2.40 -16.86 17.15
C ASP A 64 2.70 -18.36 17.03
N ALA A 65 3.97 -18.71 16.90
CA ALA A 65 4.43 -20.10 16.84
C ALA A 65 4.23 -20.85 18.18
N THR A 66 3.32 -20.35 19.03
CA THR A 66 2.94 -20.89 20.33
C THR A 66 1.53 -21.50 20.27
N ALA A 67 1.21 -22.11 19.13
CA ALA A 67 0.15 -23.10 19.00
C ALA A 67 0.81 -24.40 18.52
N ALA A 68 1.63 -24.96 19.41
CA ALA A 68 2.11 -26.33 19.37
C ALA A 68 1.68 -26.97 20.70
#